data_AF-A0A024WYA1-F1
#
_entry.id   AF-A0A024WYA1-F1
#
_cell.length_a   1.000
_cell.length_b   1.000
_cell.length_c   1.000
_cell.angle_alpha   90.00
_cell.angle_beta   90.00
_cell.angle_gamma   90.00
#
_symmetry.space_group_name_H-M   'P 1'
#
loop_
_entity.id
_entity.type
_entity.pdbx_description
1 polymer ?
#
loop_
_entity_poly.entity_id
_entity_poly.type
_entity_poly.pdbx_seq_one_letter_code
_entity_poly.pdbx_strand_id
1 'polypeptide(L)'
;MRPSFGSLDYNVLSNFCEKLFLAADKNDRNEVITKKTLQMFFTSKIFYEILNHFKNLSTEENKKYVYAKYKTIYLKKCFDNNITPEPGSPKNEDAVSEVDNKIDDKDKEEEEQITNDKYEHYEENNNDYYKGREKIGTQSKGTEDSVDFNLSLKHAQYAVNALIFEDRDTAKRELKLSLSYLE
;
A
#
# COMPACT_ATOMS: atom_id res chain seq x y z
N MET A 1 -11.42 -21.58 -2.71
CA MET A 1 -10.76 -21.41 -4.02
C MET A 1 -10.53 -19.92 -4.20
N ARG A 2 -9.28 -19.43 -4.30
CA ARG A 2 -9.02 -17.99 -4.42
C ARG A 2 -9.68 -17.45 -5.72
N PRO A 3 -10.34 -16.27 -5.71
CA PRO A 3 -10.92 -15.70 -6.93
C PRO A 3 -9.84 -15.40 -7.97
N SER A 4 -10.04 -15.75 -9.25
CA SER A 4 -9.06 -15.39 -10.28
C SER A 4 -9.18 -13.90 -10.63
N PHE A 5 -8.11 -13.14 -10.42
CA PHE A 5 -7.90 -11.88 -11.14
C PHE A 5 -7.52 -12.22 -12.58
N GLY A 6 -8.09 -11.53 -13.57
CA GLY A 6 -7.76 -11.81 -14.97
C GLY A 6 -6.25 -11.76 -15.18
N SER A 7 -5.69 -12.71 -15.96
CA SER A 7 -4.23 -12.84 -16.08
C SER A 7 -3.53 -11.56 -16.57
N LEU A 8 -4.19 -10.77 -17.41
CA LEU A 8 -3.69 -9.48 -17.89
C LEU A 8 -3.67 -8.44 -16.75
N ASP A 9 -4.73 -8.36 -15.95
CA ASP A 9 -4.83 -7.44 -14.83
C ASP A 9 -3.78 -7.79 -13.75
N TYR A 10 -3.52 -9.08 -13.51
CA TYR A 10 -2.52 -9.54 -12.54
C TYR A 10 -1.10 -9.09 -12.91
N ASN A 11 -0.69 -9.32 -14.15
CA ASN A 11 0.67 -8.99 -14.59
C ASN A 11 0.92 -7.48 -14.54
N VAL A 12 -0.08 -6.67 -14.93
CA VAL A 12 0.00 -5.21 -14.81
C VAL A 12 0.18 -4.80 -13.36
N LEU A 13 -0.64 -5.36 -12.46
CA LEU A 13 -0.58 -5.04 -11.03
C LEU A 13 0.74 -5.51 -10.40
N SER A 14 1.19 -6.74 -10.66
CA SER A 14 2.44 -7.28 -10.12
C SER A 14 3.66 -6.48 -10.58
N ASN A 15 3.73 -6.11 -11.87
CA ASN A 15 4.78 -5.23 -12.37
C ASN A 15 4.76 -3.86 -11.69
N PHE A 16 3.58 -3.31 -11.42
CA PHE A 16 3.45 -2.07 -10.67
C PHE A 16 3.96 -2.22 -9.23
N CYS A 17 3.55 -3.28 -8.52
CA CYS A 17 3.99 -3.59 -7.16
C CYS A 17 5.51 -3.67 -7.06
N GLU A 18 6.12 -4.37 -8.02
CA GLU A 18 7.56 -4.51 -8.09
C GLU A 18 8.26 -3.16 -8.30
N LYS A 19 7.81 -2.34 -9.26
CA LYS A 19 8.38 -1.01 -9.50
C LYS A 19 8.27 -0.10 -8.28
N LEU A 20 7.11 -0.07 -7.64
CA LEU A 20 6.87 0.72 -6.43
C LEU A 20 7.80 0.28 -5.29
N PHE A 21 7.90 -1.03 -5.06
CA PHE A 21 8.79 -1.61 -4.07
C PHE A 21 10.25 -1.22 -4.32
N LEU A 22 10.73 -1.41 -5.55
CA LEU A 22 12.11 -1.11 -5.92
C LEU A 22 12.42 0.38 -5.80
N ALA A 23 11.46 1.26 -6.11
CA ALA A 23 11.62 2.69 -5.90
C ALA A 23 11.71 3.05 -4.41
N ALA A 24 10.94 2.39 -3.54
CA ALA A 24 11.00 2.57 -2.09
C ALA A 24 12.34 2.07 -1.52
N ASP A 25 12.75 0.85 -1.90
CA ASP A 25 14.01 0.23 -1.48
C ASP A 25 15.22 1.03 -1.99
N LYS A 26 15.15 1.60 -3.20
CA LYS A 26 16.19 2.52 -3.70
C LYS A 26 16.31 3.77 -2.83
N ASN A 27 15.20 4.38 -2.42
CA ASN A 27 15.24 5.55 -1.54
C ASN A 27 15.83 5.17 -0.18
N ASP A 28 15.38 4.05 0.39
CA ASP A 28 15.85 3.53 1.67
C ASP A 28 17.36 3.26 1.68
N ARG A 29 17.88 2.56 0.67
CA ARG A 29 19.31 2.24 0.53
C ARG A 29 20.21 3.46 0.26
N ASN A 30 19.65 4.53 -0.29
CA ASN A 30 20.37 5.79 -0.52
C ASN A 30 20.17 6.78 0.63
N GLU A 31 19.68 6.34 1.78
CA GLU A 31 19.44 7.17 2.98
C GLU A 31 18.40 8.29 2.78
N VAL A 32 17.61 8.21 1.71
CA VAL A 32 16.49 9.12 1.45
C VAL A 32 15.24 8.57 2.17
N ILE A 33 15.31 8.46 3.49
CA ILE A 33 14.26 7.86 4.32
C ILE A 33 13.33 8.96 4.85
N THR A 34 12.28 9.24 4.07
CA THR A 34 11.30 10.29 4.37
C THR A 34 9.91 9.69 4.64
N LYS A 35 8.94 10.53 5.04
CA LYS A 35 7.51 10.14 5.10
C LYS A 35 7.03 9.54 3.77
N LYS A 36 7.53 10.03 2.63
CA LYS A 36 7.22 9.48 1.31
C LYS A 36 7.75 8.06 1.14
N THR A 37 8.96 7.77 1.60
CA THR A 37 9.55 6.42 1.55
C THR A 37 8.73 5.42 2.38
N LEU A 38 8.30 5.82 3.58
CA LEU A 38 7.34 5.04 4.39
C LEU A 38 6.01 4.81 3.64
N GLN A 39 5.45 5.85 3.02
CA GLN A 39 4.22 5.71 2.23
C GLN A 39 4.38 4.76 1.06
N MET A 40 5.51 4.78 0.36
CA MET A 40 5.77 3.86 -0.75
C MET A 40 5.86 2.40 -0.29
N PHE A 41 6.56 2.12 0.82
CA PHE A 41 6.58 0.76 1.39
C PHE A 41 5.19 0.31 1.85
N PHE A 42 4.43 1.18 2.51
CA PHE A 42 3.09 0.84 2.96
C PHE A 42 2.15 0.59 1.79
N THR A 43 2.20 1.43 0.76
CA THR A 43 1.41 1.26 -0.46
C THR A 43 1.80 -0.04 -1.16
N SER A 44 3.10 -0.35 -1.26
CA SER A 44 3.59 -1.62 -1.80
C SER A 44 3.08 -2.82 -1.01
N LYS A 45 3.09 -2.76 0.33
CA LYS A 45 2.49 -3.79 1.20
C LYS A 45 1.04 -4.06 0.80
N ILE A 46 0.19 -3.02 0.79
CA ILE A 46 -1.24 -3.15 0.48
C ILE A 46 -1.45 -3.79 -0.90
N PHE A 47 -0.68 -3.36 -1.91
CA PHE A 47 -0.81 -3.94 -3.23
C PHE A 47 -0.38 -5.43 -3.28
N TYR A 48 0.65 -5.84 -2.54
CA TYR A 48 1.00 -7.26 -2.42
C TYR A 48 -0.07 -8.07 -1.67
N GLU A 49 -0.77 -7.48 -0.68
CA GLU A 49 -1.92 -8.12 -0.02
C GLU A 49 -3.06 -8.37 -1.01
N ILE A 50 -3.36 -7.37 -1.85
CA ILE A 50 -4.34 -7.49 -2.94
C ILE A 50 -3.93 -8.62 -3.90
N LEU A 51 -2.67 -8.65 -4.34
CA LEU A 51 -2.16 -9.73 -5.20
C LEU A 51 -2.32 -11.11 -4.55
N ASN A 52 -1.97 -11.22 -3.26
CA ASN A 52 -2.05 -12.45 -2.50
C ASN A 52 -3.50 -12.94 -2.36
N HIS A 53 -4.46 -12.02 -2.24
CA HIS A 53 -5.89 -12.36 -2.18
C HIS A 53 -6.33 -13.14 -3.44
N PHE A 54 -5.85 -12.74 -4.62
CA PHE A 54 -6.25 -13.35 -5.89
C PHE A 54 -5.44 -14.59 -6.28
N LYS A 55 -4.14 -14.62 -5.99
CA LYS A 55 -3.29 -15.80 -6.22
C LYS A 55 -2.18 -15.89 -5.18
N ASN A 56 -1.66 -17.09 -4.99
CA ASN A 56 -0.46 -17.26 -4.17
C ASN A 56 0.70 -16.47 -4.81
N LEU A 57 1.38 -15.66 -4.00
CA LEU A 57 2.60 -14.97 -4.40
C LEU A 57 3.70 -15.99 -4.72
N SER A 58 4.52 -15.69 -5.72
CA SER A 58 5.77 -16.40 -5.93
C SER A 58 6.75 -16.17 -4.77
N THR A 59 7.79 -16.98 -4.68
CA THR A 59 8.83 -16.83 -3.64
C THR A 59 9.43 -15.43 -3.62
N GLU A 60 9.68 -14.83 -4.79
CA GLU A 60 10.27 -13.49 -4.90
C GLU A 60 9.25 -12.38 -4.57
N GLU A 61 8.00 -12.53 -4.97
CA GLU A 61 6.92 -11.61 -4.58
C GLU A 61 6.68 -11.65 -3.07
N ASN A 62 6.72 -12.85 -2.45
CA ASN A 62 6.54 -13.00 -1.01
C ASN A 62 7.68 -12.35 -0.22
N LYS A 63 8.93 -12.48 -0.66
CA LYS A 63 10.07 -11.78 -0.03
C LYS A 63 9.87 -10.26 -0.03
N LYS A 64 9.44 -9.69 -1.15
CA LYS A 64 9.15 -8.25 -1.26
C LYS A 64 7.98 -7.83 -0.37
N TYR A 65 6.93 -8.64 -0.32
CA TYR A 65 5.79 -8.42 0.56
C TYR A 65 6.18 -8.38 2.04
N VAL A 66 6.89 -9.41 2.53
CA VAL A 66 7.37 -9.48 3.92
C VAL A 66 8.31 -8.32 4.24
N TYR A 67 9.20 -7.96 3.31
CA TYR A 67 10.10 -6.82 3.48
C TYR A 67 9.34 -5.48 3.57
N ALA A 68 8.34 -5.27 2.70
CA ALA A 68 7.51 -4.07 2.71
C ALA A 68 6.73 -3.93 4.02
N LYS A 69 6.20 -5.05 4.57
CA LYS A 69 5.58 -5.09 5.90
C LYS A 69 6.58 -4.65 6.98
N TYR A 70 7.72 -5.33 7.05
CA TYR A 70 8.78 -5.03 8.01
C TYR A 70 9.17 -3.55 7.98
N LYS A 71 9.49 -3.01 6.80
CA LYS A 71 9.92 -1.61 6.65
C LYS A 71 8.83 -0.62 7.01
N THR A 72 7.56 -0.92 6.71
CA THR A 72 6.44 -0.05 7.12
C THR A 72 6.40 0.10 8.64
N ILE A 73 6.42 -1.02 9.37
CA ILE A 73 6.37 -1.03 10.84
C ILE A 73 7.61 -0.35 11.43
N TYR A 74 8.79 -0.74 10.93
CA TYR A 74 10.06 -0.19 11.40
C TYR A 74 10.15 1.33 11.23
N LEU A 75 9.88 1.84 10.03
CA LEU A 75 9.98 3.27 9.73
C LEU A 75 8.93 4.08 10.51
N LYS A 76 7.72 3.54 10.69
CA LYS A 76 6.69 4.17 11.51
C LYS A 76 7.17 4.32 12.96
N LYS A 77 7.67 3.23 13.58
CA LYS A 77 8.24 3.25 14.94
C LYS A 77 9.39 4.25 15.06
N CYS A 78 10.30 4.30 14.10
CA CYS A 78 11.39 5.26 14.10
C CYS A 78 10.87 6.71 14.06
N PHE A 79 9.93 7.02 13.16
CA PHE A 79 9.38 8.38 13.05
C PHE A 79 8.59 8.81 14.28
N ASP A 80 7.80 7.92 14.88
CA ASP A 80 7.01 8.23 16.08
C ASP A 80 7.92 8.48 17.30
N ASN A 81 9.06 7.80 17.38
CA ASN A 81 10.04 7.95 18.46
C ASN A 81 11.18 8.93 18.14
N ASN A 82 11.13 9.64 17.01
CA ASN A 82 12.21 10.54 16.54
C ASN A 82 13.59 9.85 16.45
N ILE A 83 13.62 8.56 16.11
CA ILE A 83 14.84 7.77 15.88
C ILE A 83 15.17 7.82 14.38
N THR A 84 16.42 8.11 14.03
CA THR A 84 16.91 8.02 12.65
C THR A 84 16.94 6.55 12.21
N PRO A 85 16.21 6.15 11.15
CA PRO A 85 16.23 4.78 10.65
C PRO A 85 17.57 4.41 10.01
N GLU A 86 17.96 3.14 10.14
CA GLU A 86 19.09 2.57 9.37
C GLU A 86 18.64 2.18 7.95
N PRO A 87 19.44 2.51 6.92
CA PRO A 87 19.14 2.16 5.53
C PRO A 87 19.34 0.67 5.25
N GLY A 88 18.55 0.13 4.32
CA GLY A 88 18.65 -1.25 3.84
C GLY A 88 18.03 -2.28 4.79
N SER A 89 18.30 -3.55 4.50
CA SER A 89 17.83 -4.67 5.33
C SER A 89 18.47 -4.63 6.73
N PRO A 90 17.76 -5.09 7.77
CA PRO A 90 18.35 -5.23 9.09
C PRO A 90 19.56 -6.17 9.02
N LYS A 91 20.58 -5.86 9.82
CA LYS A 91 21.84 -6.64 9.88
C LYS A 91 21.63 -8.08 10.36
N ASN A 92 20.53 -8.36 11.06
CA ASN A 92 20.12 -9.71 11.41
C ASN A 92 18.96 -10.13 10.48
N GLU A 93 19.20 -11.17 9.67
CA GLU A 93 18.21 -11.77 8.77
C GLU A 93 16.98 -12.31 9.53
N ASP A 94 17.14 -12.66 10.81
CA ASP A 94 16.06 -13.12 11.68
C ASP A 94 14.96 -12.06 11.86
N ALA A 95 15.30 -10.77 11.80
CA ALA A 95 14.33 -9.70 12.01
C ALA A 95 13.26 -9.62 10.91
N VAL A 96 13.56 -10.12 9.70
CA VAL A 96 12.59 -10.16 8.59
C VAL A 96 11.82 -11.48 8.60
N SER A 97 12.47 -12.59 8.94
CA SER A 97 11.83 -13.92 9.02
C SER A 97 10.89 -14.04 10.21
N GLU A 98 11.11 -13.28 11.28
CA GLU A 98 10.17 -13.16 12.40
C GLU A 98 8.83 -12.52 12.00
N VAL A 99 8.82 -11.61 11.02
CA VAL A 99 7.59 -10.95 10.54
C VAL A 99 6.70 -11.89 9.71
N ASP A 100 7.30 -12.92 9.11
CA ASP A 100 6.58 -13.99 8.40
C ASP A 100 5.93 -14.98 9.38
N ASN A 101 6.52 -15.17 10.59
CA ASN A 101 6.12 -16.18 11.57
C ASN A 101 5.35 -15.65 12.81
N LYS A 102 5.35 -14.33 13.09
CA LYS A 102 4.69 -13.70 14.26
C LYS A 102 3.42 -12.92 13.91
N ILE A 103 2.78 -13.21 12.79
CA ILE A 103 1.49 -12.61 12.46
C ILE A 103 0.42 -13.32 13.29
N ASP A 104 0.13 -12.87 14.52
CA ASP A 104 -1.24 -13.12 15.00
C ASP A 104 -1.94 -11.99 15.74
N ASP A 105 -1.38 -11.28 16.73
CA ASP A 105 -2.26 -10.36 17.49
C ASP A 105 -1.75 -8.91 17.66
N LYS A 106 -0.45 -8.68 17.92
CA LYS A 106 0.03 -7.33 18.26
C LYS A 106 0.23 -6.38 17.08
N ASP A 107 0.71 -6.87 15.94
CA ASP A 107 0.95 -6.02 14.77
C ASP A 107 -0.34 -5.74 14.00
N LYS A 108 -1.40 -6.55 14.18
CA LYS A 108 -2.74 -6.24 13.62
C LYS A 108 -3.31 -4.97 14.25
N GLU A 109 -3.12 -4.74 15.55
CA GLU A 109 -3.56 -3.52 16.24
C GLU A 109 -2.76 -2.28 15.81
N GLU A 110 -1.42 -2.38 15.65
CA GLU A 110 -0.59 -1.28 15.11
C GLU A 110 -0.91 -1.02 13.63
N GLU A 111 -1.17 -2.06 12.83
CA GLU A 111 -1.62 -1.92 11.45
C GLU A 111 -3.03 -1.30 11.37
N GLU A 112 -3.96 -1.72 12.23
CA GLU A 112 -5.29 -1.12 12.37
C GLU A 112 -5.20 0.34 12.79
N GLN A 113 -4.33 0.70 13.73
CA GLN A 113 -4.07 2.10 14.10
C GLN A 113 -3.44 2.91 12.96
N ILE A 114 -2.46 2.37 12.22
CA ILE A 114 -1.87 3.05 11.05
C ILE A 114 -2.92 3.26 9.95
N THR A 115 -3.86 2.33 9.78
CA THR A 115 -5.01 2.50 8.90
C THR A 115 -6.03 3.48 9.48
N ASN A 116 -6.40 3.37 10.76
CA ASN A 116 -7.48 4.13 11.43
C ASN A 116 -7.10 5.58 11.74
N ASP A 117 -5.87 5.87 12.17
CA ASP A 117 -5.34 7.24 12.32
C ASP A 117 -5.33 7.98 10.97
N LYS A 118 -5.12 7.23 9.87
CA LYS A 118 -5.28 7.72 8.50
C LYS A 118 -6.73 7.69 8.01
N TYR A 119 -7.68 7.08 8.71
CA TYR A 119 -9.10 7.20 8.38
C TYR A 119 -9.73 8.41 9.13
N GLU A 120 -9.48 8.57 10.44
CA GLU A 120 -10.04 9.67 11.24
C GLU A 120 -9.53 11.06 10.82
N HIS A 121 -8.23 11.22 10.56
CA HIS A 121 -7.68 12.51 10.09
C HIS A 121 -8.16 12.90 8.68
N TYR A 122 -8.76 11.96 7.94
CA TYR A 122 -9.23 12.17 6.56
C TYR A 122 -10.77 12.26 6.45
N GLU A 123 -11.52 11.79 7.45
CA GLU A 123 -12.99 11.95 7.57
C GLU A 123 -13.36 13.42 7.85
N GLU A 124 -12.58 14.14 8.67
CA GLU A 124 -12.84 15.56 8.98
C GLU A 124 -12.82 16.48 7.74
N ASN A 125 -12.17 16.06 6.64
CA ASN A 125 -12.06 16.84 5.40
C ASN A 125 -12.94 16.35 4.23
N ASN A 126 -13.75 15.27 4.35
CA ASN A 126 -14.34 14.60 3.18
C ASN A 126 -15.84 14.22 3.26
N ASN A 127 -16.64 14.83 4.12
CA ASN A 127 -18.08 14.50 4.23
C ASN A 127 -18.92 14.85 2.96
N ASP A 128 -18.33 15.49 1.95
CA ASP A 128 -19.01 15.88 0.70
C ASP A 128 -18.74 14.94 -0.50
N TYR A 129 -17.81 13.98 -0.39
CA TYR A 129 -17.28 13.27 -1.57
C TYR A 129 -18.24 12.24 -2.19
N TYR A 130 -19.09 11.59 -1.38
CA TYR A 130 -20.07 10.60 -1.87
C TYR A 130 -21.44 11.18 -2.24
N LYS A 131 -21.70 12.47 -1.96
CA LYS A 131 -23.03 13.07 -2.16
C LYS A 131 -23.24 13.67 -3.56
N GLY A 132 -22.19 13.77 -4.37
CA GLY A 132 -22.16 14.67 -5.53
C GLY A 132 -21.78 14.09 -6.89
N ARG A 133 -21.72 12.77 -7.09
CA ARG A 133 -21.20 12.24 -8.37
C ARG A 133 -21.97 11.08 -8.98
N GLU A 134 -23.28 11.27 -9.12
CA GLU A 134 -23.92 10.87 -10.37
C GLU A 134 -23.87 12.06 -11.33
N LYS A 135 -23.10 11.91 -12.41
CA LYS A 135 -22.88 12.84 -13.54
C LYS A 135 -21.68 13.79 -13.42
N ILE A 136 -21.14 14.09 -14.61
CA ILE A 136 -20.04 15.00 -14.98
C ILE A 136 -18.66 14.31 -14.94
N GLY A 137 -17.99 14.08 -16.07
CA GLY A 137 -17.83 15.03 -17.19
C GLY A 137 -16.55 15.84 -16.98
N THR A 138 -15.88 16.14 -18.08
CA THR A 138 -14.57 16.80 -18.22
C THR A 138 -14.34 18.13 -17.47
N GLN A 139 -13.06 18.33 -17.09
CA GLN A 139 -12.28 19.57 -16.77
C GLN A 139 -12.36 20.12 -15.33
N SER A 140 -11.25 20.56 -14.68
CA SER A 140 -10.19 21.47 -15.16
C SER A 140 -8.74 21.15 -14.75
N LYS A 141 -7.81 21.64 -15.57
CA LYS A 141 -6.33 21.63 -15.46
C LYS A 141 -5.77 22.39 -14.25
N GLY A 142 -4.70 21.84 -13.69
CA GLY A 142 -3.66 22.50 -12.89
C GLY A 142 -2.37 21.65 -12.92
N THR A 143 -1.46 22.03 -13.82
CA THR A 143 -0.01 21.75 -13.96
C THR A 143 0.68 20.58 -13.21
N GLU A 144 1.40 19.77 -14.03
CA GLU A 144 2.51 18.84 -13.76
C GLU A 144 2.18 17.44 -13.20
N ASP A 145 2.13 16.43 -14.10
CA ASP A 145 2.61 15.03 -14.02
C ASP A 145 2.85 14.33 -12.65
N SER A 146 2.12 14.67 -11.59
CA SER A 146 2.50 14.31 -10.23
C SER A 146 1.73 13.11 -9.68
N VAL A 147 2.40 11.97 -9.63
CA VAL A 147 1.99 10.78 -8.85
C VAL A 147 1.47 11.19 -7.46
N ASP A 148 0.21 10.85 -7.15
CA ASP A 148 -0.43 11.06 -5.84
C ASP A 148 -0.54 9.75 -5.06
N PHE A 149 0.50 9.48 -4.26
CA PHE A 149 0.55 8.30 -3.40
C PHE A 149 -0.53 8.28 -2.31
N ASN A 150 -1.05 9.43 -1.87
CA ASN A 150 -2.07 9.46 -0.82
C ASN A 150 -3.42 9.03 -1.38
N LEU A 151 -3.84 9.61 -2.50
CA LEU A 151 -5.07 9.22 -3.18
C LEU A 151 -4.99 7.78 -3.68
N SER A 152 -3.85 7.38 -4.23
CA SER A 152 -3.61 6.00 -4.61
C SER A 152 -3.80 5.03 -3.45
N LEU A 153 -3.14 5.29 -2.31
CA LEU A 153 -3.22 4.46 -1.12
C LEU A 153 -4.66 4.35 -0.60
N LYS A 154 -5.41 5.47 -0.57
CA LYS A 154 -6.82 5.50 -0.15
C LYS A 154 -7.66 4.54 -0.98
N HIS A 155 -7.58 4.63 -2.30
CA HIS A 155 -8.32 3.75 -3.20
C HIS A 155 -7.85 2.28 -3.10
N ALA A 156 -6.55 2.03 -2.87
CA ALA A 156 -6.05 0.68 -2.63
C ALA A 156 -6.63 0.07 -1.34
N GLN A 157 -6.74 0.85 -0.27
CA GLN A 157 -7.34 0.39 0.99
C GLN A 157 -8.85 0.12 0.85
N TYR A 158 -9.58 0.96 0.11
CA TYR A 158 -10.98 0.66 -0.23
C TYR A 158 -11.12 -0.62 -1.04
N ALA A 159 -10.19 -0.89 -1.96
CA ALA A 159 -10.16 -2.15 -2.68
C ALA A 159 -9.95 -3.35 -1.74
N VAL A 160 -9.06 -3.26 -0.76
CA VAL A 160 -8.86 -4.32 0.26
C VAL A 160 -10.13 -4.56 1.05
N ASN A 161 -10.76 -3.52 1.59
CA ASN A 161 -12.00 -3.66 2.36
C ASN A 161 -13.12 -4.27 1.51
N ALA A 162 -13.27 -3.83 0.26
CA ALA A 162 -14.23 -4.42 -0.68
C ALA A 162 -13.96 -5.92 -0.93
N LEU A 163 -12.69 -6.33 -1.02
CA LEU A 163 -12.32 -7.75 -1.12
C LEU A 163 -12.68 -8.55 0.13
N ILE A 164 -12.51 -7.98 1.34
CA ILE A 164 -12.91 -8.60 2.61
C ILE A 164 -14.42 -8.90 2.61
N PHE A 165 -15.23 -7.99 2.07
CA PHE A 165 -16.69 -8.18 1.95
C PHE A 165 -17.12 -8.83 0.63
N GLU A 166 -16.19 -9.37 -0.16
CA GLU A 166 -16.42 -10.00 -1.46
C GLU A 166 -17.11 -9.11 -2.53
N ASP A 167 -17.10 -7.78 -2.35
CA ASP A 167 -17.57 -6.81 -3.34
C ASP A 167 -16.51 -6.59 -4.43
N ARG A 168 -16.57 -7.45 -5.44
CA ARG A 168 -15.60 -7.48 -6.54
C ARG A 168 -15.69 -6.27 -7.47
N ASP A 169 -16.88 -5.73 -7.67
CA ASP A 169 -17.10 -4.62 -8.58
C ASP A 169 -16.53 -3.33 -7.98
N THR A 170 -16.77 -3.10 -6.69
CA THR A 170 -16.11 -2.02 -5.95
C THR A 170 -14.60 -2.23 -5.92
N ALA A 171 -14.12 -3.42 -5.55
CA ALA A 171 -12.68 -3.69 -5.51
C ALA A 171 -11.98 -3.39 -6.83
N LYS A 172 -12.59 -3.78 -7.97
CA LYS A 172 -12.06 -3.51 -9.30
C LYS A 172 -12.07 -2.03 -9.66
N ARG A 173 -13.14 -1.30 -9.30
CA ARG A 173 -13.25 0.15 -9.52
C ARG A 173 -12.19 0.91 -8.74
N GLU A 174 -12.10 0.63 -7.44
CA GLU A 174 -11.17 1.30 -6.54
C GLU A 174 -9.72 1.01 -6.91
N LEU A 175 -9.41 -0.24 -7.29
CA LEU A 175 -8.07 -0.59 -7.76
C LEU A 175 -7.66 0.18 -9.03
N LYS A 176 -8.57 0.38 -9.99
CA LYS A 176 -8.30 1.19 -11.18
C LYS A 176 -8.05 2.65 -10.84
N LEU A 177 -8.86 3.23 -9.94
CA LEU A 177 -8.65 4.59 -9.46
C LEU A 177 -7.29 4.72 -8.77
N SER A 178 -6.95 3.76 -7.91
CA SER A 178 -5.66 3.71 -7.22
C SER A 178 -4.48 3.76 -8.19
N LEU A 179 -4.52 2.96 -9.26
CA LEU A 179 -3.48 2.93 -10.28
C LEU A 179 -3.41 4.24 -11.08
N SER A 180 -4.55 4.87 -11.38
CA SER A 180 -4.57 6.12 -12.16
C SER A 180 -3.87 7.31 -11.49
N TYR A 181 -3.71 7.28 -10.16
CA TYR A 181 -2.94 8.28 -9.42
C TYR A 181 -1.42 8.01 -9.42
N LEU A 182 -0.98 6.91 -10.04
CA LEU A 182 0.40 6.45 -10.06
C LEU A 182 0.99 6.41 -11.48
N GLU A 183 0.17 6.67 -12.49
CA GLU A 183 0.52 6.79 -13.92
C GLU A 183 0.87 8.23 -14.29
#